data_AF-A0A521W1L7-F1
#
_entry.id   AF-A0A521W1L7-F1
#
_cell.length_a   1.000
_cell.length_b   1.000
_cell.length_c   1.000
_cell.angle_alpha   90.00
_cell.angle_beta   90.00
_cell.angle_gamma   90.00
#
_symmetry.space_group_name_H-M   'P 1'
#
loop_
_entity.id
_entity.type
_entity.pdbx_description
1 polymer ?
#
loop_
_entity_poly.entity_id
_entity_poly.type
_entity_poly.pdbx_seq_one_letter_code
_entity_poly.pdbx_strand_id
1 'polypeptide(L)'
;MRFADWLIINKTSNADMAARLDVSAETVRRWRTGERFPDAATQKLIFDLTNGAVTPNDWVGVGHQPAGEGGRDLSERASSDLETGRASS
;
A
#
# COMPACT_ATOMS: atom_id res chain seq x y z
N MET A 1 -7.21 2.10 10.32
CA MET A 1 -6.63 1.02 9.50
C MET A 1 -6.73 1.45 8.04
N ARG A 2 -5.68 1.27 7.22
CA ARG A 2 -5.73 1.70 5.82
C ARG A 2 -6.58 0.75 4.98
N PHE A 3 -7.26 1.30 3.97
CA PHE A 3 -8.07 0.51 3.04
C PHE A 3 -7.28 -0.62 2.35
N ALA A 4 -6.04 -0.33 1.95
CA ALA A 4 -5.13 -1.32 1.35
C ALA A 4 -4.85 -2.50 2.30
N ASP A 5 -4.63 -2.20 3.57
CA ASP A 5 -4.32 -3.17 4.62
C ASP A 5 -5.54 -4.06 4.93
N TRP A 6 -6.73 -3.45 4.97
CA TRP A 6 -7.99 -4.19 5.13
C TRP A 6 -8.23 -5.19 4.01
N LEU A 7 -7.95 -4.83 2.75
CA LEU A 7 -8.06 -5.75 1.62
C LEU A 7 -7.12 -6.96 1.77
N ILE A 8 -5.89 -6.74 2.25
CA ILE A 8 -4.90 -7.81 2.45
C ILE A 8 -5.33 -8.76 3.57
N ILE A 9 -5.68 -8.21 4.74
CA ILE A 9 -6.08 -9.01 5.91
C ILE A 9 -7.33 -9.83 5.62
N ASN A 10 -8.31 -9.25 4.92
CA ASN A 10 -9.56 -9.90 4.57
C ASN A 10 -9.47 -10.72 3.27
N LYS A 11 -8.28 -10.87 2.68
CA LYS A 11 -8.04 -11.58 1.41
C LYS A 11 -9.02 -11.17 0.31
N THR A 12 -9.39 -9.89 0.31
CA THR A 12 -10.38 -9.32 -0.60
C THR A 12 -9.66 -8.73 -1.80
N SER A 13 -9.95 -9.28 -2.99
CA SER A 13 -9.40 -8.81 -4.26
C SER A 13 -10.00 -7.47 -4.67
N ASN A 14 -9.27 -6.68 -5.46
CA ASN A 14 -9.79 -5.42 -5.99
C ASN A 14 -11.11 -5.60 -6.75
N ALA A 15 -11.23 -6.66 -7.56
CA ALA A 15 -12.44 -6.96 -8.33
C ALA A 15 -13.63 -7.33 -7.42
N ASP A 16 -13.37 -8.06 -6.34
CA ASP A 16 -14.40 -8.43 -5.37
C ASP A 16 -14.92 -7.20 -4.62
N MET A 17 -14.01 -6.35 -4.14
CA MET A 17 -14.40 -5.08 -3.53
C MET A 17 -15.13 -4.15 -4.50
N ALA A 18 -14.72 -4.14 -5.78
CA ALA A 18 -15.37 -3.36 -6.82
C ALA A 18 -16.81 -3.82 -7.05
N ALA A 19 -17.04 -5.13 -7.11
CA ALA A 19 -18.38 -5.70 -7.24
C ALA A 19 -19.28 -5.34 -6.04
N ARG A 20 -18.73 -5.32 -4.82
CA ARG A 20 -19.48 -4.91 -3.61
C ARG A 20 -19.85 -3.44 -3.58
N LEU A 21 -19.03 -2.59 -4.20
CA LEU A 21 -19.20 -1.13 -4.22
C LEU A 21 -19.84 -0.61 -5.51
N ASP A 22 -20.16 -1.48 -6.46
CA ASP A 22 -20.63 -1.13 -7.80
C ASP A 22 -19.67 -0.14 -8.53
N VAL A 23 -18.37 -0.44 -8.51
CA VAL A 23 -17.33 0.34 -9.19
C VAL A 23 -16.38 -0.54 -9.97
N SER A 24 -15.58 0.07 -10.85
CA SER A 24 -14.52 -0.66 -11.57
C SER A 24 -13.35 -1.06 -10.65
N ALA A 25 -12.74 -2.21 -10.91
CA ALA A 25 -11.54 -2.67 -10.19
C ALA A 25 -10.36 -1.68 -10.29
N GLU A 26 -10.28 -0.93 -11.38
CA GLU A 26 -9.30 0.15 -11.52
C GLU A 26 -9.56 1.30 -10.54
N THR A 27 -10.82 1.66 -10.30
CA THR A 27 -11.19 2.67 -9.28
C THR A 27 -10.69 2.24 -7.90
N VAL A 28 -10.90 0.97 -7.54
CA VAL A 28 -10.39 0.38 -6.28
C VAL A 28 -8.86 0.42 -6.22
N ARG A 29 -8.18 0.12 -7.33
CA ARG A 29 -6.71 0.23 -7.43
C ARG A 29 -6.24 1.66 -7.16
N ARG A 30 -6.88 2.67 -7.76
CA ARG A 30 -6.52 4.09 -7.57
C ARG A 30 -6.71 4.55 -6.13
N TRP A 31 -7.75 4.06 -5.46
CA TRP A 31 -7.96 4.29 -4.03
C TRP A 31 -6.88 3.65 -3.18
N ARG A 32 -6.49 2.42 -3.50
CA ARG A 32 -5.42 1.68 -2.80
C ARG A 32 -4.06 2.38 -2.93
N THR A 33 -3.75 2.92 -4.10
CA THR A 33 -2.46 3.61 -4.36
C THR A 33 -2.47 5.08 -3.91
N GLY A 34 -3.61 5.62 -3.48
CA GLY A 34 -3.76 7.03 -3.12
C GLY A 34 -3.76 8.00 -4.31
N GLU A 35 -3.87 7.48 -5.54
CA GLU A 35 -3.96 8.29 -6.76
C GLU A 35 -5.30 9.04 -6.84
N ARG A 36 -6.34 8.47 -6.22
CA ARG A 36 -7.67 9.10 -6.11
C ARG A 36 -8.27 8.83 -4.73
N PHE A 37 -9.09 9.75 -4.26
CA PHE A 37 -9.91 9.56 -3.07
C PHE A 37 -11.36 9.25 -3.45
N PRO A 38 -12.03 8.33 -2.72
CA PRO A 38 -13.47 8.11 -2.86
C PRO A 38 -14.26 9.33 -2.35
N ASP A 39 -15.42 9.58 -2.94
CA ASP A 39 -16.36 10.61 -2.49
C ASP A 39 -16.99 10.27 -1.13
N ALA A 40 -17.60 11.25 -0.45
CA ALA A 40 -18.15 11.07 0.89
C ALA A 40 -19.19 9.93 0.99
N ALA A 41 -20.04 9.77 -0.03
CA ALA A 41 -21.01 8.67 -0.08
C ALA A 41 -20.32 7.30 -0.14
N THR A 42 -19.28 7.19 -0.97
CA THR A 42 -18.49 5.97 -1.13
C THR A 42 -17.67 5.66 0.12
N GLN A 43 -17.12 6.68 0.79
CA GLN A 43 -16.45 6.50 2.09
C GLN A 43 -17.41 5.94 3.15
N LYS A 44 -18.67 6.38 3.18
CA LYS A 44 -19.69 5.82 4.07
C LYS A 44 -19.98 4.34 3.76
N LEU A 45 -20.08 3.98 2.48
CA LEU A 45 -20.27 2.58 2.06
C LEU A 45 -19.09 1.69 2.47
N ILE A 46 -17.86 2.18 2.27
CA ILE A 46 -16.66 1.46 2.69
C ILE A 46 -16.63 1.29 4.22
N PHE A 47 -16.99 2.32 4.98
CA PHE A 47 -17.09 2.23 6.43
C PHE A 47 -18.07 1.12 6.87
N ASP A 48 -19.25 1.06 6.27
CA ASP A 48 -20.27 0.05 6.56
C ASP A 48 -19.81 -1.37 6.18
N LEU A 49 -19.30 -1.55 4.95
CA LEU A 49 -18.80 -2.84 4.46
C LEU A 49 -17.62 -3.40 5.25
N THR A 50 -16.79 -2.51 5.81
CA THR A 50 -15.63 -2.88 6.62
C THR A 50 -15.97 -2.97 8.11
N ASN A 51 -17.24 -2.84 8.48
CA ASN A 51 -17.73 -2.83 9.86
C ASN A 51 -16.97 -1.82 10.75
N GLY A 52 -16.71 -0.64 10.20
CA GLY A 52 -16.00 0.46 10.85
C GLY A 52 -14.48 0.32 10.92
N ALA A 53 -13.89 -0.72 10.32
CA ALA A 53 -12.44 -0.89 10.32
C ALA A 53 -11.73 0.20 9.50
N VAL A 54 -12.29 0.57 8.34
CA VAL A 54 -11.79 1.67 7.52
C VAL A 54 -12.68 2.90 7.73
N THR A 55 -12.14 3.93 8.37
CA THR A 55 -12.87 5.16 8.66
C THR A 55 -12.64 6.23 7.59
N PRO A 56 -13.55 7.21 7.43
CA PRO A 56 -13.31 8.38 6.58
C PRO A 56 -11.98 9.09 6.91
N ASN A 57 -11.59 9.12 8.18
CA ASN A 57 -10.34 9.73 8.64
C ASN A 57 -9.08 9.01 8.14
N ASP A 58 -9.17 7.70 7.85
CA ASP A 58 -8.07 6.92 7.26
C ASP A 58 -7.74 7.34 5.81
N TRP A 59 -8.63 8.08 5.15
CA TRP A 59 -8.42 8.62 3.79
C TRP A 59 -7.73 9.98 3.81
N VAL A 60 -8.01 10.83 4.80
CA VAL A 60 -7.54 12.23 4.86
C VAL A 60 -6.11 12.35 5.40
N GLY A 61 -5.49 11.25 5.84
CA GLY A 61 -4.10 11.25 6.29
C GLY A 61 -3.90 11.72 7.73
N VAL A 62 -4.97 11.82 8.53
CA VAL A 62 -4.92 12.25 9.94
C VAL A 62 -4.62 11.10 10.92
N GLY A 63 -4.11 9.97 10.45
CA GLY A 63 -3.78 8.80 11.28
C GLY A 63 -2.81 7.83 10.60
N HIS A 64 -1.67 7.63 11.26
CA HIS A 64 -0.58 6.69 10.97
C HIS A 64 -0.16 6.60 9.47
N GLN A 65 0.82 7.43 9.13
CA GLN A 65 1.76 7.15 8.06
C GLN A 65 2.58 5.93 8.54
N PRO A 66 2.56 4.76 7.86
CA PRO A 66 3.51 3.73 8.23
C PRO A 66 4.90 4.33 8.02
N ALA A 67 5.60 4.53 9.12
CA ALA A 67 6.99 4.93 9.10
C ALA A 67 7.77 3.77 8.46
N GLY A 68 8.07 3.90 7.16
CA GLY A 68 9.12 3.14 6.50
C GLY A 68 8.67 1.96 5.66
N GLU A 69 8.31 2.23 4.40
CA GLU A 69 8.72 1.39 3.26
C GLU A 69 9.06 2.30 2.07
N GLY A 70 10.09 3.13 2.29
CA GLY A 70 10.59 4.09 1.32
C GLY A 70 11.99 4.54 1.71
N GLY A 71 12.97 3.65 1.61
CA GLY A 71 14.38 4.05 1.53
C GLY A 71 15.36 3.22 2.36
N ARG A 72 16.25 2.54 1.60
CA ARG A 72 17.61 2.07 1.95
C ARG A 72 17.72 0.63 2.47
N ASP A 73 17.91 -0.31 1.55
CA ASP A 73 19.09 -1.16 1.61
C ASP A 73 19.81 -1.20 0.24
N LEU A 74 20.82 -0.34 0.11
CA LEU A 74 21.89 -0.43 -0.89
C LEU A 74 23.24 -0.24 -0.17
N SER A 75 23.35 -0.75 1.06
CA SER A 75 24.58 -0.63 1.85
C SER A 75 24.77 -1.81 2.79
N GLU A 76 24.77 -3.01 2.22
CA GLU A 76 25.74 -4.03 2.63
C GLU A 76 26.97 -3.95 1.71
N ARG A 77 27.83 -2.97 2.02
CA ARG A 77 29.24 -3.03 1.65
C ARG A 77 29.94 -3.88 2.70
N ALA A 78 30.45 -5.04 2.31
CA ALA A 78 31.68 -5.62 2.86
C ALA A 78 32.33 -6.44 1.73
N SER A 79 33.29 -5.86 1.02
CA SER A 79 34.72 -6.02 1.36
C SER A 79 35.16 -7.48 1.21
N SER A 80 35.62 -7.81 0.00
CA SER A 80 36.60 -8.85 -0.39
C SER A 80 36.52 -8.92 -1.92
N ASP A 81 37.32 -8.18 -2.68
CA ASP A 81 38.59 -8.71 -3.16
C ASP A 81 39.47 -7.53 -3.67
N LEU A 82 40.39 -7.07 -2.83
CA LEU A 82 41.58 -6.38 -3.27
C LEU A 82 42.74 -7.20 -2.71
N GLU A 83 43.73 -7.49 -3.56
CA GLU A 83 44.96 -8.26 -3.31
C GLU A 83 44.86 -9.74 -3.73
N THR A 84 45.28 -10.12 -4.93
CA THR A 84 46.71 -10.32 -5.27
C THR A 84 46.78 -10.51 -6.79
N GLY A 85 47.55 -9.75 -7.55
CA GLY A 85 48.93 -10.14 -7.78
C GLY A 85 49.36 -9.81 -9.21
N ARG A 86 50.37 -8.95 -9.27
CA ARG A 86 51.23 -8.60 -10.39
C ARG A 86 51.99 -9.83 -10.92
N ALA A 87 51.95 -10.07 -12.24
CA ALA A 87 53.04 -10.68 -13.05
C ALA A 87 52.59 -10.61 -14.52
N SER A 88 53.14 -9.78 -15.41
CA SER A 88 54.47 -9.87 -16.02
C SER A 88 54.76 -11.26 -16.60
N SER A 89 54.54 -11.43 -17.92
CA SER A 89 55.51 -11.93 -18.92
C SER A 89 54.92 -11.81 -20.31
#